data_AF-A0A847JD98-F1
#
_entry.id   AF-A0A847JD98-F1
#
_cell.length_a   1.000
_cell.length_b   1.000
_cell.length_c   1.000
_cell.angle_alpha   90.00
_cell.angle_beta   90.00
_cell.angle_gamma   90.00
#
_symmetry.space_group_name_H-M   'P 1'
#
loop_
_entity.id
_entity.type
_entity.pdbx_description
1 polymer ?
#
loop_
_entity_poly.entity_id
_entity_poly.type
_entity_poly.pdbx_seq_one_letter_code
_entity_poly.pdbx_strand_id
1 'polypeptide(L)'
;MRDGAHSSIRLAPQKDWESNEPTRLARVLGPIATTVGANLADVIVLAGNLGVEQAAKAAGFAVEVPFAPGRGDASDAETDAASFAVLETLHDGYRNWLKKNYVVKPEELLLDRTQLMGLTAPEMTVLVGGMRALGANHGGTAHGVFTDRVGALTPDFFVALTDMTWTWVPVGGGLYEIRDRETGRTKWTATRVDLVFGSNAVLRAYAEVYAQDGNAAKFVEDFVAAWVKVMNADRFDLA
;
A
#
# COMPACT_ATOMS: atom_id res chain seq x y z
N MET A 1 -15.95 6.27 9.15
CA MET A 1 -14.94 6.95 8.31
C MET A 1 -15.62 8.06 7.54
N ARG A 2 -14.96 9.21 7.31
CA ARG A 2 -15.52 10.34 6.54
C ARG A 2 -15.12 10.34 5.05
N ASP A 3 -14.18 9.49 4.66
CA ASP A 3 -13.65 9.43 3.29
C ASP A 3 -13.09 8.01 3.06
N GLY A 4 -13.80 7.20 2.30
CA GLY A 4 -13.29 5.92 1.78
C GLY A 4 -13.21 5.99 0.26
N ALA A 5 -13.33 4.85 -0.43
CA ALA A 5 -13.34 4.75 -1.89
C ALA A 5 -14.57 5.40 -2.58
N HIS A 6 -14.97 6.61 -2.18
CA HIS A 6 -15.87 7.47 -2.94
C HIS A 6 -15.06 8.32 -3.93
N SER A 7 -15.68 8.81 -5.02
CA SER A 7 -14.97 9.50 -6.11
C SER A 7 -14.40 10.90 -5.75
N SER A 8 -14.19 11.21 -4.47
CA SER A 8 -13.68 12.50 -3.99
C SER A 8 -12.25 12.77 -4.45
N ILE A 9 -11.46 11.74 -4.74
CA ILE A 9 -10.05 11.87 -5.16
C ILE A 9 -9.86 12.64 -6.48
N ARG A 10 -10.88 12.69 -7.36
CA ARG A 10 -10.84 13.48 -8.60
C ARG A 10 -11.18 14.96 -8.39
N LEU A 11 -11.69 15.33 -7.23
CA LEU A 11 -12.12 16.69 -6.90
C LEU A 11 -11.05 17.42 -6.06
N ALA A 12 -11.16 18.75 -5.98
CA ALA A 12 -10.32 19.53 -5.09
C ALA A 12 -10.80 19.36 -3.62
N PRO A 13 -9.87 19.31 -2.64
CA PRO A 13 -8.42 19.49 -2.76
C PRO A 13 -7.65 18.19 -3.05
N GLN A 14 -8.30 17.02 -3.01
CA GLN A 14 -7.62 15.71 -3.02
C GLN A 14 -6.79 15.46 -4.28
N LYS A 15 -7.30 15.87 -5.44
CA LYS A 15 -6.61 15.70 -6.73
C LYS A 15 -5.26 16.43 -6.79
N ASP A 16 -5.08 17.46 -5.95
CA ASP A 16 -3.91 18.32 -5.92
C ASP A 16 -2.95 18.00 -4.76
N TRP A 17 -3.27 17.02 -3.91
CA TRP A 17 -2.40 16.60 -2.83
C TRP A 17 -1.12 15.93 -3.34
N GLU A 18 0.01 16.31 -2.77
CA GLU A 18 1.34 15.78 -3.12
C GLU A 18 1.41 14.26 -2.95
N SER A 19 0.75 13.72 -1.93
CA SER A 19 0.64 12.28 -1.68
C SER A 19 -0.04 11.54 -2.83
N ASN A 20 -0.94 12.18 -3.58
CA ASN A 20 -1.70 11.56 -4.66
C ASN A 20 -1.01 11.64 -6.03
N GLU A 21 0.18 12.23 -6.10
CA GLU A 21 0.95 12.37 -7.35
C GLU A 21 0.11 13.00 -8.48
N PRO A 22 -0.32 14.28 -8.37
CA PRO A 22 -1.37 14.88 -9.20
C PRO A 22 -1.18 14.70 -10.72
N THR A 23 0.06 14.82 -11.18
CA THR A 23 0.42 14.62 -12.60
C THR A 23 0.14 13.19 -13.08
N ARG A 24 0.46 12.19 -12.25
CA ARG A 24 0.21 10.77 -12.53
C ARG A 24 -1.29 10.48 -12.44
N LEU A 25 -1.95 11.01 -11.42
CA LEU A 25 -3.40 10.83 -11.20
C LEU A 25 -4.21 11.39 -12.37
N ALA A 26 -3.95 12.63 -12.80
CA ALA A 26 -4.66 13.28 -13.89
C ALA A 26 -4.55 12.50 -15.22
N ARG A 27 -3.37 11.92 -15.49
CA ARG A 27 -3.12 11.09 -16.68
C ARG A 27 -3.98 9.83 -16.72
N VAL A 28 -4.29 9.24 -15.56
CA VAL A 28 -5.06 8.00 -15.45
C VAL A 28 -6.57 8.27 -15.42
N LEU A 29 -7.00 9.29 -14.67
CA LEU A 29 -8.42 9.59 -14.51
C LEU A 29 -9.07 10.16 -15.78
N GLY A 30 -8.34 10.95 -16.58
CA GLY A 30 -8.85 11.59 -17.79
C GLY A 30 -9.45 10.60 -18.81
N PRO A 31 -8.72 9.55 -19.23
CA PRO A 31 -9.24 8.54 -20.15
C PRO A 31 -10.39 7.68 -19.59
N ILE A 32 -10.36 7.41 -18.29
CA ILE A 32 -11.37 6.56 -17.64
C ILE A 32 -12.73 7.26 -17.62
N ALA A 33 -12.76 8.55 -17.25
CA ALA A 33 -13.98 9.34 -17.13
C ALA A 33 -14.71 9.57 -18.47
N THR A 34 -14.02 9.46 -19.61
CA THR A 34 -14.60 9.68 -20.94
C THR A 34 -15.07 8.40 -21.63
N THR A 35 -14.52 7.25 -21.26
CA THR A 35 -14.70 6.00 -22.02
C THR A 35 -15.79 5.11 -21.45
N VAL A 36 -16.00 5.14 -20.13
CA VAL A 36 -16.87 4.20 -19.44
C VAL A 36 -18.05 4.99 -18.87
N GLY A 37 -19.27 4.75 -19.35
CA GLY A 37 -20.49 5.31 -18.75
C GLY A 37 -20.81 4.73 -17.36
N ALA A 38 -19.79 4.30 -16.62
CA ALA A 38 -19.87 3.77 -15.27
C ALA A 38 -19.35 4.82 -14.28
N ASN A 39 -19.77 4.70 -13.01
CA ASN A 39 -19.31 5.59 -11.96
C ASN A 39 -17.80 5.48 -11.79
N LEU A 40 -17.10 6.61 -11.79
CA LEU A 40 -15.64 6.65 -11.72
C LEU A 40 -15.11 5.97 -10.46
N ALA A 41 -15.80 6.12 -9.33
CA ALA A 41 -15.44 5.44 -8.08
C ALA A 41 -15.36 3.92 -8.25
N ASP A 42 -16.34 3.31 -8.91
CA ASP A 42 -16.35 1.87 -9.19
C ASP A 42 -15.22 1.48 -10.14
N VAL A 43 -14.94 2.29 -11.17
CA VAL A 43 -13.85 1.98 -12.12
C VAL A 43 -12.47 2.08 -11.45
N ILE A 44 -12.26 3.03 -10.53
CA ILE A 44 -11.00 3.14 -9.78
C ILE A 44 -10.76 1.87 -8.96
N VAL A 45 -11.77 1.39 -8.22
CA VAL A 45 -11.65 0.17 -7.41
C VAL A 45 -11.47 -1.06 -8.30
N LEU A 46 -12.22 -1.15 -9.40
CA LEU A 46 -12.11 -2.24 -10.35
C LEU A 46 -10.72 -2.30 -11.01
N ALA A 47 -10.13 -1.15 -11.34
CA ALA A 47 -8.76 -1.07 -11.86
C ALA A 47 -7.73 -1.53 -10.83
N GLY A 48 -7.93 -1.20 -9.55
CA GLY A 48 -7.12 -1.70 -8.45
C GLY A 48 -7.21 -3.22 -8.32
N ASN A 49 -8.43 -3.77 -8.32
CA ASN A 49 -8.68 -5.22 -8.29
C ASN A 49 -7.99 -5.93 -9.46
N LEU A 50 -8.14 -5.41 -10.68
CA LEU A 50 -7.47 -5.95 -11.86
C LEU A 50 -5.95 -5.97 -11.71
N GLY A 51 -5.36 -4.91 -11.13
CA GLY A 51 -3.93 -4.86 -10.84
C GLY A 51 -3.48 -5.96 -9.87
N VAL A 52 -4.27 -6.22 -8.82
CA VAL A 52 -4.00 -7.29 -7.84
C VAL A 52 -4.12 -8.67 -8.49
N GLU A 53 -5.15 -8.92 -9.30
CA GLU A 53 -5.33 -10.19 -10.02
C GLU A 53 -4.18 -10.45 -11.00
N GLN A 54 -3.74 -9.44 -11.74
CA GLN A 54 -2.60 -9.54 -12.64
C GLN A 54 -1.31 -9.84 -11.89
N ALA A 55 -1.10 -9.21 -10.73
CA ALA A 55 0.07 -9.44 -9.90
C ALA A 55 0.11 -10.83 -9.27
N ALA A 56 -1.05 -11.32 -8.79
CA ALA A 56 -1.19 -12.69 -8.30
C ALA A 56 -0.92 -13.70 -9.43
N LYS A 57 -1.45 -13.45 -10.63
CA LYS A 57 -1.18 -14.29 -11.81
C LYS A 57 0.30 -14.32 -12.18
N ALA A 58 0.99 -13.18 -12.11
CA ALA A 58 2.43 -13.10 -12.33
C ALA A 58 3.24 -13.86 -11.26
N ALA A 59 2.70 -14.02 -10.05
CA ALA A 59 3.25 -14.87 -9.00
C ALA A 59 2.85 -16.36 -9.14
N GLY A 60 2.05 -16.73 -10.15
CA GLY A 60 1.61 -18.10 -10.40
C GLY A 60 0.30 -18.49 -9.71
N PHE A 61 -0.43 -17.53 -9.14
CA PHE A 61 -1.70 -17.76 -8.46
C PHE A 61 -2.87 -17.20 -9.28
N ALA A 62 -3.90 -18.00 -9.49
CA ALA A 62 -5.17 -17.53 -10.04
C ALA A 62 -6.08 -17.14 -8.87
N VAL A 63 -6.38 -15.84 -8.75
CA VAL A 63 -7.31 -15.31 -7.75
C VAL A 63 -8.34 -14.43 -8.44
N GLU A 64 -9.52 -14.39 -7.86
CA GLU A 64 -10.59 -13.46 -8.22
C GLU A 64 -10.77 -12.51 -7.04
N VAL A 65 -10.74 -11.21 -7.29
CA VAL A 65 -10.88 -10.20 -6.23
C VAL A 65 -12.35 -9.76 -6.18
N PRO A 66 -13.08 -10.07 -5.08
CA PRO A 66 -14.47 -9.68 -4.94
C PRO A 66 -14.69 -8.18 -5.21
N PHE A 67 -15.68 -7.88 -6.05
CA PHE A 67 -16.06 -6.53 -6.40
C PHE A 67 -17.56 -6.33 -6.17
N ALA A 68 -17.90 -5.33 -5.36
CA ALA A 68 -19.29 -4.88 -5.20
C ALA A 68 -19.45 -3.55 -5.92
N PRO A 69 -20.25 -3.46 -7.01
CA PRO A 69 -20.56 -2.20 -7.67
C PRO A 69 -21.49 -1.33 -6.82
N GLY A 70 -21.78 -0.12 -7.29
CA GLY A 70 -22.77 0.79 -6.71
C GLY A 70 -22.18 2.01 -6.02
N ARG A 71 -20.86 2.27 -6.15
CA ARG A 71 -20.28 3.50 -5.60
C ARG A 71 -20.81 4.71 -6.33
N GLY A 72 -21.17 5.74 -5.57
CA GLY A 72 -21.62 7.02 -6.09
C GLY A 72 -20.44 7.92 -6.47
N ASP A 73 -20.70 8.78 -7.45
CA ASP A 73 -19.77 9.79 -7.87
C ASP A 73 -20.15 11.14 -7.23
N ALA A 74 -19.38 11.61 -6.26
CA ALA A 74 -19.62 12.89 -5.61
C ALA A 74 -19.41 14.07 -6.57
N SER A 75 -20.17 15.15 -6.34
CA SER A 75 -20.03 16.42 -7.05
C SER A 75 -19.31 17.49 -6.21
N ASP A 76 -18.79 18.53 -6.87
CA ASP A 76 -18.19 19.68 -6.18
C ASP A 76 -19.17 20.37 -5.23
N ALA A 77 -20.47 20.39 -5.56
CA ALA A 77 -21.51 20.98 -4.72
C ALA A 77 -21.75 20.22 -3.41
N GLU A 78 -21.42 18.93 -3.37
CA GLU A 78 -21.51 18.07 -2.20
C GLU A 78 -20.20 18.00 -1.40
N THR A 79 -19.15 18.68 -1.89
CA THR A 79 -17.78 18.60 -1.37
C THR A 79 -17.37 19.93 -0.73
N ASP A 80 -17.40 20.01 0.60
CA ASP A 80 -16.79 21.14 1.32
C ASP A 80 -15.27 20.98 1.37
N ALA A 81 -14.58 21.55 0.38
CA ALA A 81 -13.13 21.46 0.22
C ALA A 81 -12.33 21.86 1.47
N ALA A 82 -12.82 22.82 2.28
CA ALA A 82 -12.14 23.23 3.50
C ALA A 82 -12.19 22.12 4.56
N SER A 83 -13.32 21.41 4.64
CA SER A 83 -13.48 20.28 5.56
C SER A 83 -12.57 19.08 5.22
N PHE A 84 -12.20 18.91 3.94
CA PHE A 84 -11.30 17.84 3.50
C PHE A 84 -9.83 18.12 3.83
N ALA A 85 -9.45 19.34 4.20
CA ALA A 85 -8.05 19.68 4.47
C ALA A 85 -7.43 18.82 5.61
N VAL A 86 -8.24 18.42 6.60
CA VAL A 86 -7.78 17.56 7.71
C VAL A 86 -7.55 16.11 7.31
N LEU A 87 -8.02 15.71 6.13
CA LEU A 87 -7.84 14.38 5.56
C LEU A 87 -6.62 14.30 4.63
N GLU A 88 -5.88 15.41 4.45
CA GLU A 88 -4.66 15.39 3.67
C GLU A 88 -3.69 14.33 4.22
N THR A 89 -3.28 13.40 3.35
CA THR A 89 -2.36 12.34 3.72
C THR A 89 -0.93 12.89 3.90
N LEU A 90 -0.60 13.21 5.15
CA LEU A 90 0.73 13.67 5.56
C LEU A 90 1.78 12.54 5.61
N HIS A 91 1.32 11.31 5.86
CA HIS A 91 2.12 10.10 5.90
C HIS A 91 1.31 8.91 5.41
N ASP A 92 1.97 8.02 4.67
CA ASP A 92 1.40 6.75 4.22
C ASP A 92 2.50 5.68 4.12
N GLY A 93 2.63 4.88 5.18
CA GLY A 93 3.63 3.81 5.21
C GLY A 93 3.37 2.71 4.17
N TYR A 94 2.13 2.51 3.75
CA TYR A 94 1.78 1.52 2.72
C TYR A 94 2.41 1.90 1.37
N ARG A 95 2.53 3.19 1.06
CA ARG A 95 3.22 3.72 -0.12
C ARG A 95 4.62 4.30 0.17
N ASN A 96 5.19 4.02 1.35
CA ASN A 96 6.50 4.53 1.78
C ASN A 96 6.63 6.07 1.66
N TRP A 97 5.56 6.80 2.02
CA TRP A 97 5.43 8.24 1.85
C TRP A 97 5.45 8.98 3.19
N LEU A 98 6.25 10.05 3.24
CA LEU A 98 6.27 11.04 4.33
C LEU A 98 6.43 12.42 3.71
N LYS A 99 5.45 13.31 3.92
CA LYS A 99 5.48 14.67 3.37
C LYS A 99 6.62 15.50 3.95
N LYS A 100 6.94 15.30 5.22
CA LYS A 100 8.01 16.00 5.95
C LYS A 100 8.65 15.07 6.97
N ASN A 101 9.77 15.53 7.53
CA ASN A 101 10.34 14.92 8.73
C ASN A 101 9.51 15.34 9.94
N TYR A 102 8.90 14.37 10.59
CA TYR A 102 8.13 14.55 11.82
C TYR A 102 8.93 14.13 13.04
N VAL A 103 8.54 14.63 14.22
CA VAL A 103 9.12 14.20 15.51
C VAL A 103 8.67 12.77 15.84
N VAL A 104 7.45 12.41 15.43
CA VAL A 104 6.88 11.07 15.59
C VAL A 104 7.56 10.11 14.62
N LYS A 105 7.83 8.88 15.05
CA LYS A 105 8.54 7.92 14.21
C LYS A 105 7.64 7.43 13.07
N PRO A 106 8.19 7.14 11.88
CA PRO A 106 7.42 6.61 10.75
C PRO A 106 6.59 5.37 11.07
N GLU A 107 7.10 4.46 11.90
CA GLU A 107 6.38 3.26 12.32
C GLU A 107 5.19 3.54 13.26
N GLU A 108 5.26 4.59 14.07
CA GLU A 108 4.15 5.04 14.94
C GLU A 108 3.05 5.68 14.09
N LEU A 109 3.43 6.44 13.06
CA LEU A 109 2.52 7.01 12.07
C LEU A 109 1.83 5.93 11.20
N LEU A 110 2.54 4.86 10.85
CA LEU A 110 1.94 3.69 10.19
C LEU A 110 0.88 3.04 11.09
N LEU A 111 1.19 2.85 12.37
CA LEU A 111 0.27 2.24 13.32
C LEU A 111 -1.01 3.07 13.48
N ASP A 112 -0.89 4.39 13.62
CA ASP A 112 -2.03 5.30 13.72
C ASP A 112 -2.94 5.21 12.49
N ARG A 113 -2.36 5.29 11.28
CA ARG A 113 -3.11 5.13 10.03
C ARG A 113 -3.81 3.77 9.94
N THR A 114 -3.11 2.71 10.33
CA THR A 114 -3.66 1.33 10.33
C THR A 114 -4.86 1.20 11.26
N GLN A 115 -4.81 1.86 12.43
CA GLN A 115 -5.92 1.89 13.37
C GLN A 115 -7.12 2.62 12.77
N LEU A 116 -6.90 3.79 12.14
CA LEU A 116 -7.97 4.54 11.47
C LEU A 116 -8.61 3.74 10.34
N MET A 117 -7.83 2.89 9.66
CA MET A 117 -8.29 1.98 8.61
C MET A 117 -9.04 0.74 9.14
N GLY A 118 -9.11 0.53 10.47
CA GLY A 118 -9.77 -0.64 11.06
C GLY A 118 -9.02 -1.96 10.79
N LEU A 119 -7.72 -1.88 10.51
CA LEU A 119 -6.88 -3.03 10.20
C LEU A 119 -6.24 -3.62 11.46
N THR A 120 -6.08 -4.94 11.45
CA THR A 120 -5.35 -5.70 12.44
C THR A 120 -3.86 -5.72 12.12
N ALA A 121 -3.02 -6.11 13.09
CA ALA A 121 -1.57 -6.21 12.88
C ALA A 121 -1.17 -7.25 11.80
N PRO A 122 -1.83 -8.42 11.68
CA PRO A 122 -1.60 -9.32 10.54
C PRO A 122 -1.96 -8.65 9.21
N GLU A 123 -3.16 -8.06 9.08
CA GLU A 123 -3.58 -7.38 7.84
C GLU A 123 -2.62 -6.27 7.42
N MET A 124 -2.16 -5.45 8.38
CA MET A 124 -1.13 -4.43 8.17
C MET A 124 0.16 -5.05 7.62
N THR A 125 0.62 -6.15 8.20
CA THR A 125 1.83 -6.87 7.77
C THR A 125 1.73 -7.28 6.32
N VAL A 126 0.68 -8.01 5.96
CA VAL A 126 0.52 -8.54 4.60
C VAL A 126 0.38 -7.40 3.58
N LEU A 127 -0.36 -6.34 3.92
CA LEU A 127 -0.56 -5.20 3.03
C LEU A 127 0.75 -4.48 2.76
N VAL A 128 1.59 -4.23 3.77
CA VAL A 128 2.91 -3.61 3.54
C VAL A 128 3.78 -4.50 2.64
N GLY A 129 3.87 -5.80 2.94
CA GLY A 129 4.67 -6.74 2.13
C GLY A 129 4.21 -6.80 0.67
N GLY A 130 2.90 -6.89 0.43
CA GLY A 130 2.35 -6.93 -0.92
C GLY A 130 2.50 -5.60 -1.66
N MET A 131 2.26 -4.47 -1.01
CA MET A 131 2.45 -3.15 -1.65
C MET A 131 3.91 -2.91 -2.05
N ARG A 132 4.89 -3.45 -1.30
CA ARG A 132 6.30 -3.46 -1.70
C ARG A 132 6.57 -4.36 -2.89
N ALA A 133 6.03 -5.58 -2.92
CA ALA A 133 6.18 -6.49 -4.05
C ALA A 133 5.59 -5.91 -5.35
N LEU A 134 4.47 -5.19 -5.25
CA LEU A 134 3.83 -4.48 -6.36
C LEU A 134 4.60 -3.24 -6.85
N GLY A 135 5.56 -2.74 -6.06
CA GLY A 135 6.27 -1.50 -6.37
C GLY A 135 5.37 -0.26 -6.26
N ALA A 136 4.39 -0.26 -5.36
CA ALA A 136 3.38 0.79 -5.24
C ALA A 136 3.84 2.03 -4.44
N ASN A 137 5.15 2.23 -4.29
CA ASN A 137 5.70 3.35 -3.54
C ASN A 137 5.42 4.70 -4.20
N HIS A 138 5.25 5.73 -3.40
CA HIS A 138 5.20 7.12 -3.86
C HIS A 138 6.50 7.50 -4.56
N GLY A 139 6.39 8.23 -5.67
CA GLY A 139 7.53 8.66 -6.48
C GLY A 139 8.28 7.51 -7.16
N GLY A 140 7.76 6.28 -7.12
CA GLY A 140 8.42 5.10 -7.66
C GLY A 140 9.73 4.73 -6.94
N THR A 141 9.88 5.11 -5.67
CA THR A 141 11.09 4.78 -4.89
C THR A 141 11.24 3.27 -4.70
N ALA A 142 12.48 2.79 -4.65
CA ALA A 142 12.79 1.35 -4.48
C ALA A 142 12.91 0.92 -3.00
N HIS A 143 12.57 1.79 -2.05
CA HIS A 143 12.71 1.50 -0.62
C HIS A 143 11.77 0.37 -0.19
N GLY A 144 12.32 -0.68 0.41
CA GLY A 144 11.59 -1.86 0.85
C GLY A 144 11.18 -2.81 -0.28
N VAL A 145 11.51 -2.52 -1.55
CA VAL A 145 11.17 -3.38 -2.69
C VAL A 145 12.20 -4.51 -2.80
N PHE A 146 12.08 -5.49 -1.91
CA PHE A 146 13.01 -6.62 -1.81
C PHE A 146 12.65 -7.76 -2.76
N THR A 147 12.53 -7.45 -4.05
CA THR A 147 12.24 -8.46 -5.08
C THR A 147 12.90 -8.08 -6.39
N ASP A 148 13.29 -9.09 -7.16
CA ASP A 148 13.77 -8.94 -8.54
C ASP A 148 12.61 -9.11 -9.55
N ARG A 149 11.37 -9.32 -9.08
CA ARG A 149 10.15 -9.55 -9.90
C ARG A 149 9.05 -8.54 -9.56
N VAL A 150 9.37 -7.25 -9.57
CA VAL A 150 8.43 -6.17 -9.23
C VAL A 150 7.14 -6.30 -10.04
N GLY A 151 6.00 -6.23 -9.35
CA GLY A 151 4.67 -6.41 -9.94
C GLY A 151 4.12 -7.83 -9.83
N ALA A 152 4.92 -8.83 -9.42
CA ALA A 152 4.40 -10.12 -8.99
C ALA A 152 4.09 -10.09 -7.49
N LEU A 153 2.91 -10.57 -7.10
CA LEU A 153 2.48 -10.59 -5.69
C LEU A 153 3.10 -11.78 -4.96
N THR A 154 4.32 -11.61 -4.45
CA THR A 154 5.11 -12.64 -3.79
C THR A 154 5.49 -12.23 -2.37
N PRO A 155 5.74 -13.20 -1.45
CA PRO A 155 6.19 -12.90 -0.09
C PRO A 155 7.69 -12.53 -0.02
N ASP A 156 8.33 -12.18 -1.15
CA ASP A 156 9.78 -11.92 -1.26
C ASP A 156 10.24 -10.85 -0.25
N PHE A 157 9.38 -9.86 0.05
CA PHE A 157 9.62 -8.88 1.11
C PHE A 157 9.96 -9.53 2.45
N PHE A 158 9.17 -10.51 2.90
CA PHE A 158 9.39 -11.17 4.20
C PHE A 158 10.55 -12.14 4.17
N VAL A 159 10.76 -12.83 3.04
CA VAL A 159 11.92 -13.70 2.85
C VAL A 159 13.21 -12.90 3.00
N ALA A 160 13.34 -11.78 2.28
CA ALA A 160 14.52 -10.92 2.39
C ALA A 160 14.67 -10.26 3.77
N LEU A 161 13.56 -9.89 4.42
CA LEU A 161 13.57 -9.25 5.74
C LEU A 161 14.02 -10.21 6.86
N THR A 162 13.68 -11.49 6.75
CA THR A 162 14.01 -12.53 7.74
C THR A 162 15.33 -13.25 7.44
N ASP A 163 15.88 -13.06 6.24
CA ASP A 163 17.15 -13.63 5.82
C ASP A 163 18.34 -12.98 6.54
N MET A 164 19.14 -13.82 7.19
CA MET A 164 20.30 -13.44 7.97
C MET A 164 21.57 -13.27 7.12
N THR A 165 21.53 -13.47 5.80
CA THR A 165 22.64 -13.07 4.91
C THR A 165 22.79 -11.56 4.83
N TRP A 166 21.72 -10.80 5.13
CA TRP A 166 21.71 -9.35 5.07
C TRP A 166 22.00 -8.68 6.42
N THR A 167 22.59 -7.49 6.35
CA THR A 167 22.75 -6.57 7.48
C THR A 167 22.16 -5.22 7.13
N TRP A 168 21.58 -4.54 8.12
CA TRP A 168 20.90 -3.27 7.93
C TRP A 168 21.78 -2.14 8.45
N VAL A 169 22.28 -1.30 7.54
CA VAL A 169 23.21 -0.22 7.86
C VAL A 169 22.49 1.12 7.73
N PRO A 170 22.38 1.93 8.80
CA PRO A 170 21.75 3.24 8.71
C PRO A 170 22.61 4.19 7.87
N VAL A 171 21.98 4.90 6.93
CA VAL A 171 22.65 5.91 6.08
C VAL A 171 22.16 7.34 6.32
N GLY A 172 21.31 7.52 7.35
CA GLY A 172 20.78 8.82 7.77
C GLY A 172 19.36 9.09 7.24
N GLY A 173 18.68 10.07 7.82
CA GLY A 173 17.33 10.47 7.38
C GLY A 173 16.24 9.39 7.51
N GLY A 174 16.45 8.37 8.35
CA GLY A 174 15.53 7.23 8.46
C GLY A 174 15.66 6.19 7.34
N LEU A 175 16.69 6.32 6.50
CA LEU A 175 17.04 5.38 5.43
C LEU A 175 18.13 4.39 5.88
N TYR A 176 18.02 3.17 5.38
CA TYR A 176 18.91 2.06 5.64
C TYR A 176 19.30 1.39 4.33
N GLU A 177 20.55 0.92 4.28
CA GLU A 177 21.04 0.03 3.24
C GLU A 177 20.99 -1.41 3.73
N ILE A 178 20.49 -2.29 2.88
CA ILE A 178 20.47 -3.73 3.09
C ILE A 178 21.68 -4.30 2.36
N ARG A 179 22.71 -4.63 3.13
CA ARG A 179 24.02 -5.05 2.62
C ARG A 179 24.23 -6.53 2.84
N ASP A 180 24.85 -7.17 1.86
CA ASP A 180 25.36 -8.54 1.99
C ASP A 180 26.43 -8.59 3.09
N ARG A 181 26.34 -9.53 4.03
CA ARG A 181 27.25 -9.60 5.18
C ARG A 181 28.68 -9.97 4.80
N GLU A 182 28.88 -10.75 3.76
CA GLU A 182 30.21 -11.22 3.35
C GLU A 182 30.95 -10.17 2.53
N THR A 183 30.26 -9.55 1.57
CA THR A 183 30.85 -8.63 0.61
C THR A 183 30.66 -7.17 0.98
N GLY A 184 29.75 -6.85 1.90
CA GLY A 184 29.41 -5.47 2.28
C GLY A 184 28.69 -4.68 1.19
N ARG A 185 28.31 -5.32 0.07
CA ARG A 185 27.64 -4.65 -1.06
C ARG A 185 26.16 -4.42 -0.77
N THR A 186 25.69 -3.23 -1.07
CA THR A 186 24.28 -2.85 -0.96
C THR A 186 23.46 -3.53 -2.05
N LYS A 187 22.46 -4.33 -1.64
CA LYS A 187 21.49 -4.97 -2.54
C LYS A 187 20.20 -4.16 -2.62
N TRP A 188 19.69 -3.68 -1.47
CA TRP A 188 18.47 -2.88 -1.39
C TRP A 188 18.61 -1.69 -0.44
N THR A 189 17.59 -0.83 -0.45
CA THR A 189 17.41 0.23 0.54
C THR A 189 16.04 0.07 1.21
N ALA A 190 15.89 0.60 2.41
CA ALA A 190 14.68 0.45 3.21
C ALA A 190 14.49 1.63 4.15
N THR A 191 13.25 1.93 4.51
CA THR A 191 12.93 2.91 5.55
C THR A 191 12.59 2.20 6.86
N ARG A 192 12.40 2.98 7.93
CA ARG A 192 11.92 2.46 9.22
C ARG A 192 10.59 1.71 9.12
N VAL A 193 9.72 2.13 8.20
CA VAL A 193 8.41 1.50 7.94
C VAL A 193 8.59 0.06 7.47
N ASP A 194 9.64 -0.20 6.68
CA ASP A 194 9.94 -1.54 6.17
C ASP A 194 10.57 -2.40 7.26
N LEU A 195 11.55 -1.84 7.97
CA LEU A 195 12.39 -2.57 8.92
C LEU A 195 11.72 -2.86 10.26
N VAL A 196 10.66 -2.13 10.63
CA VAL A 196 9.92 -2.39 11.87
C VAL A 196 9.34 -3.81 11.90
N PHE A 197 8.98 -4.36 10.74
CA PHE A 197 8.45 -5.72 10.60
C PHE A 197 9.47 -6.81 10.90
N GLY A 198 10.77 -6.53 10.90
CA GLY A 198 11.80 -7.47 11.32
C GLY A 198 12.45 -7.10 12.67
N SER A 199 12.04 -5.98 13.28
CA SER A 199 12.59 -5.49 14.55
C SER A 199 11.61 -5.65 15.73
N ASN A 200 10.33 -5.32 15.54
CA ASN A 200 9.33 -5.53 16.59
C ASN A 200 9.03 -7.03 16.70
N ALA A 201 9.12 -7.60 17.92
CA ALA A 201 8.98 -9.04 18.11
C ALA A 201 7.64 -9.62 17.62
N VAL A 202 6.54 -8.88 17.79
CA VAL A 202 5.21 -9.33 17.35
C VAL A 202 5.08 -9.24 15.83
N LEU A 203 5.49 -8.13 15.22
CA LEU A 203 5.46 -7.99 13.76
C LEU A 203 6.41 -8.96 13.07
N ARG A 204 7.56 -9.23 13.69
CA ARG A 204 8.53 -10.23 13.22
C ARG A 204 7.93 -11.63 13.20
N ALA A 205 7.18 -12.01 14.24
CA ALA A 205 6.48 -13.29 14.24
C ALA A 205 5.50 -13.42 13.05
N TYR A 206 4.81 -12.34 12.67
CA TYR A 206 3.94 -12.35 11.48
C TYR A 206 4.75 -12.39 10.17
N ALA A 207 5.84 -11.64 10.08
CA ALA A 207 6.74 -11.68 8.93
C ALA A 207 7.29 -13.10 8.71
N GLU A 208 7.71 -13.77 9.78
CA GLU A 208 8.23 -15.14 9.74
C GLU A 208 7.17 -16.14 9.25
N VAL A 209 5.88 -15.96 9.59
CA VAL A 209 4.79 -16.78 9.02
C VAL A 209 4.74 -16.64 7.50
N TYR A 210 4.75 -15.43 6.96
CA TYR A 210 4.68 -15.22 5.51
C TYR A 210 5.97 -15.57 4.78
N ALA A 211 7.11 -15.59 5.47
CA ALA A 211 8.40 -16.01 4.93
C ALA A 211 8.57 -17.53 4.83
N GLN A 212 7.70 -18.33 5.47
CA GLN A 212 7.81 -19.80 5.45
C GLN A 212 7.61 -20.39 4.06
N ASP A 213 8.38 -21.43 3.76
CA ASP A 213 8.16 -22.29 2.60
C ASP A 213 6.73 -22.86 2.63
N GLY A 214 5.99 -22.66 1.53
CA GLY A 214 4.60 -23.11 1.40
C GLY A 214 3.53 -22.05 1.72
N ASN A 215 3.89 -20.92 2.35
CA ASN A 215 2.91 -19.87 2.70
C ASN A 215 2.71 -18.81 1.61
N ALA A 216 3.26 -18.99 0.41
CA ALA A 216 3.06 -18.05 -0.70
C ALA A 216 1.58 -17.93 -1.13
N ALA A 217 0.84 -19.05 -1.18
CA ALA A 217 -0.59 -19.02 -1.47
C ALA A 217 -1.37 -18.28 -0.37
N LYS A 218 -1.08 -18.60 0.90
CA LYS A 218 -1.66 -17.94 2.07
C LYS A 218 -1.42 -16.43 2.05
N PHE A 219 -0.19 -16.01 1.71
CA PHE A 219 0.15 -14.60 1.59
C PHE A 219 -0.73 -13.88 0.57
N VAL A 220 -0.92 -14.48 -0.62
CA VAL A 220 -1.78 -13.91 -1.67
C VAL A 220 -3.23 -13.83 -1.22
N GLU A 221 -3.77 -14.91 -0.62
CA GLU A 221 -5.15 -14.95 -0.11
C GLU A 221 -5.39 -13.88 0.99
N ASP A 222 -4.50 -13.81 1.98
CA ASP A 222 -4.59 -12.84 3.06
C ASP A 222 -4.44 -11.40 2.52
N PHE A 223 -3.59 -11.18 1.50
CA PHE A 223 -3.44 -9.87 0.85
C PHE A 223 -4.71 -9.45 0.13
N VAL A 224 -5.32 -10.35 -0.63
CA VAL A 224 -6.59 -10.08 -1.31
C VAL A 224 -7.68 -9.78 -0.29
N ALA A 225 -7.77 -10.56 0.80
CA ALA A 225 -8.76 -10.32 1.85
C ALA A 225 -8.59 -8.94 2.51
N ALA A 226 -7.36 -8.57 2.86
CA ALA A 226 -7.05 -7.27 3.44
C ALA A 226 -7.31 -6.12 2.44
N TRP A 227 -6.97 -6.30 1.16
CA TRP A 227 -7.25 -5.34 0.09
C TRP A 227 -8.75 -5.08 -0.05
N VAL A 228 -9.55 -6.15 -0.18
CA VAL A 228 -11.02 -6.08 -0.30
C VAL A 228 -11.64 -5.40 0.92
N LYS A 229 -11.14 -5.69 2.12
CA LYS A 229 -11.59 -5.03 3.35
C LYS A 229 -11.39 -3.52 3.29
N VAL A 230 -10.21 -3.04 2.85
CA VAL A 230 -9.94 -1.61 2.70
C VAL A 230 -10.83 -0.99 1.63
N MET A 231 -11.00 -1.67 0.48
CA MET A 231 -11.82 -1.16 -0.63
C MET A 231 -13.32 -1.04 -0.29
N ASN A 232 -13.80 -1.78 0.71
CA ASN A 232 -15.19 -1.77 1.16
C ASN A 232 -15.39 -1.10 2.53
N ALA A 233 -14.37 -0.45 3.09
CA ALA A 233 -14.42 0.12 4.45
C ALA A 233 -15.48 1.23 4.63
N ASP A 234 -15.95 1.82 3.54
CA ASP A 234 -16.96 2.88 3.48
C ASP A 234 -18.27 2.46 2.81
N ARG A 235 -18.42 1.17 2.48
CA ARG A 235 -19.62 0.60 1.85
C ARG A 235 -20.71 0.31 2.87
N PHE A 236 -21.10 1.34 3.63
CA PHE A 236 -22.19 1.28 4.61
C PHE A 236 -23.57 1.03 3.96
N ASP A 237 -23.67 1.21 2.65
CA ASP A 237 -24.85 0.92 1.83
C ASP A 237 -25.10 -0.59 1.65
N LEU A 238 -24.10 -1.45 1.88
CA LEU A 238 -24.18 -2.90 1.71
C LEU A 238 -24.48 -3.66 3.03
N ALA A 239 -24.62 -2.94 4.15
CA ALA A 239 -24.74 -3.50 5.51
C ALA A 239 -26.19 -3.61 6.00
#